data_AF-A0A661HLC3-F1
#
_entry.id   AF-A0A661HLC3-F1
#
_cell.length_a   1.000
_cell.length_b   1.000
_cell.length_c   1.000
_cell.angle_alpha   90.00
_cell.angle_beta   90.00
_cell.angle_gamma   90.00
#
_symmetry.space_group_name_H-M   'P 1'
#
loop_
_entity.id
_entity.type
_entity.pdbx_description
1 polymer ?
#
loop_
_entity_poly.entity_id
_entity_poly.type
_entity_poly.pdbx_seq_one_letter_code
_entity_poly.pdbx_strand_id
1 'polypeptide(L)'
;MNIEVIEKNYPKVFKKLPEDIDALRYLLVIDENYNDDDSDEFDAIDPEDFNYLVYVTEVLQEVMGERVMVQFIKALEAHKDIQEFYLSEIDLYGIQTDLDDNGIAELVLGIVEEHIV
;
A
#
# COMPACT_ATOMS: atom_id res chain seq x y z
N MET A 1 -3.77 -10.65 4.73
CA MET A 1 -3.29 -10.49 6.14
C MET A 1 -4.46 -10.19 7.10
N ASN A 2 -4.47 -10.73 8.33
CA ASN A 2 -5.50 -10.42 9.35
C ASN A 2 -4.99 -9.42 10.41
N ILE A 3 -5.89 -8.89 11.24
CA ILE A 3 -5.55 -7.85 12.23
C ILE A 3 -4.58 -8.31 13.31
N GLU A 4 -4.63 -9.57 13.73
CA GLU A 4 -3.72 -10.14 14.74
C GLU A 4 -2.25 -10.15 14.27
N VAL A 5 -2.03 -10.40 12.97
CA VAL A 5 -0.70 -10.31 12.36
C VAL A 5 -0.21 -8.86 12.37
N ILE A 6 -1.10 -7.90 12.10
CA ILE A 6 -0.77 -6.47 12.11
C ILE A 6 -0.41 -6.01 13.52
N GLU A 7 -1.21 -6.37 14.54
CA GLU A 7 -0.92 -6.05 15.94
C GLU A 7 0.45 -6.56 16.38
N LYS A 8 0.79 -7.78 15.97
CA LYS A 8 2.05 -8.44 16.35
C LYS A 8 3.26 -7.86 15.63
N ASN A 9 3.16 -7.61 14.32
CA ASN A 9 4.31 -7.28 13.48
C ASN A 9 4.47 -5.78 13.22
N TYR A 10 3.38 -5.01 13.27
CA TYR A 10 3.34 -3.57 13.03
C TYR A 10 2.66 -2.85 14.21
N PRO A 11 3.22 -2.95 15.42
CA PRO A 11 2.56 -2.48 16.64
C PRO A 11 2.38 -0.96 16.71
N LYS A 12 3.21 -0.14 16.05
CA LYS A 12 3.00 1.32 16.02
C LYS A 12 1.86 1.69 15.10
N VAL A 13 1.76 1.04 13.93
CA VAL A 13 0.59 1.18 13.03
C VAL A 13 -0.66 0.79 13.79
N PHE A 14 -0.68 -0.41 14.37
CA PHE A 14 -1.84 -0.94 15.09
C PHE A 14 -2.35 -0.01 16.19
N LYS A 15 -1.44 0.56 17.00
CA LYS A 15 -1.80 1.50 18.08
C LYS A 15 -2.47 2.79 17.63
N LYS A 16 -2.32 3.17 16.37
CA LYS A 16 -2.94 4.37 15.78
C LYS A 16 -4.23 4.06 15.03
N LEU A 17 -4.56 2.79 14.82
CA LEU A 17 -5.79 2.42 14.13
C LEU A 17 -7.01 2.75 15.00
N PRO A 18 -8.13 3.14 14.37
CA PRO A 18 -9.45 3.14 15.01
C PRO A 18 -9.82 1.76 15.58
N GLU A 19 -10.60 1.74 16.68
CA GLU A 19 -10.97 0.50 17.39
C GLU A 19 -11.84 -0.46 16.56
N ASP A 20 -12.44 0.01 15.46
CA ASP A 20 -13.33 -0.74 14.58
C ASP A 20 -12.63 -1.38 13.36
N ILE A 21 -11.31 -1.23 13.22
CA ILE A 21 -10.55 -1.86 12.15
C ILE A 21 -10.25 -3.33 12.49
N ASP A 22 -10.77 -4.26 11.68
CA ASP A 22 -10.61 -5.70 11.87
C ASP A 22 -9.90 -6.43 10.70
N ALA A 23 -9.54 -5.72 9.62
CA ALA A 23 -8.96 -6.33 8.42
C ALA A 23 -8.03 -5.39 7.62
N LEU A 24 -7.07 -5.99 6.90
CA LEU A 24 -6.10 -5.28 6.05
C LEU A 24 -6.74 -4.40 4.98
N ARG A 25 -7.84 -4.86 4.36
CA ARG A 25 -8.54 -4.14 3.28
C ARG A 25 -9.01 -2.73 3.67
N TYR A 26 -9.13 -2.46 4.97
CA TYR A 26 -9.50 -1.13 5.46
C TYR A 26 -8.30 -0.18 5.56
N LEU A 27 -7.08 -0.68 5.42
CA LEU A 27 -5.82 0.06 5.48
C LEU A 27 -5.17 0.15 4.10
N LEU A 28 -5.23 -0.92 3.34
CA LEU A 28 -4.52 -1.07 2.08
C LEU A 28 -5.33 -1.95 1.14
N VAL A 29 -5.55 -1.46 -0.08
CA VAL A 29 -6.12 -2.22 -1.19
C VAL A 29 -4.99 -2.50 -2.18
N ILE A 30 -4.85 -3.76 -2.57
CA ILE A 30 -3.84 -4.24 -3.51
C ILE A 30 -4.59 -5.08 -4.51
N ASP A 31 -4.62 -4.63 -5.75
CA ASP A 31 -5.31 -5.30 -6.84
C ASP A 31 -4.31 -5.53 -7.98
N GLU A 32 -4.41 -6.70 -8.62
CA GLU A 32 -3.66 -6.96 -9.84
C GLU A 32 -4.12 -5.99 -10.93
N ASN A 33 -3.17 -5.33 -11.59
CA ASN A 33 -3.45 -4.36 -12.62
C ASN A 33 -3.62 -5.08 -13.95
N TYR A 34 -4.87 -5.34 -14.32
CA TYR A 34 -5.22 -5.94 -15.61
C TYR A 34 -5.96 -4.96 -16.49
N ASN A 35 -5.73 -5.07 -17.79
CA ASN A 35 -6.59 -4.44 -18.78
C ASN A 35 -7.86 -5.29 -18.90
N ASP A 36 -8.85 -5.02 -18.05
CA ASP A 36 -10.18 -5.61 -18.23
C ASP A 36 -10.96 -4.72 -19.21
N ASP A 37 -10.92 -5.09 -20.50
CA ASP A 37 -11.63 -4.43 -21.61
C ASP A 37 -13.15 -4.21 -21.33
N ASP A 38 -13.72 -4.88 -20.31
CA ASP A 38 -15.14 -4.85 -19.94
C ASP A 38 -15.47 -4.04 -18.67
N SER A 39 -14.49 -3.48 -17.93
CA SER A 39 -14.75 -2.76 -16.67
C SER A 39 -14.48 -1.25 -16.78
N ASP A 40 -15.51 -0.43 -16.54
CA ASP A 40 -15.40 1.04 -16.34
C ASP A 40 -14.70 1.40 -15.00
N GLU A 41 -14.00 0.46 -14.34
CA GLU A 41 -13.42 0.65 -13.02
C GLU A 41 -11.90 0.82 -13.09
N PHE A 42 -11.47 2.02 -12.66
CA PHE A 42 -10.10 2.55 -12.66
C PHE A 42 -9.45 2.68 -14.04
N ASP A 43 -9.04 3.89 -14.41
CA ASP A 43 -8.12 4.10 -15.52
C ASP A 43 -6.85 3.29 -15.20
N ALA A 44 -6.74 2.07 -15.75
CA ALA A 44 -5.60 1.21 -15.55
C ALA A 44 -4.34 2.01 -15.88
N ILE A 45 -3.42 2.10 -14.93
CA ILE A 45 -2.05 2.50 -15.22
C ILE A 45 -1.50 1.43 -16.17
N ASP A 46 -0.68 1.75 -17.16
CA ASP A 46 -0.28 0.80 -18.19
C ASP A 46 0.12 -0.58 -17.60
N PRO A 47 -0.72 -1.63 -17.75
CA PRO A 47 -0.52 -2.89 -17.05
C PRO A 47 0.65 -3.70 -17.61
N GLU A 48 1.17 -3.32 -18.78
CA GLU A 48 2.43 -3.87 -19.29
C GLU A 48 3.64 -3.40 -18.48
N ASP A 49 3.56 -2.20 -17.89
CA ASP A 49 4.62 -1.59 -17.11
C ASP A 49 4.43 -1.75 -15.60
N PHE A 50 3.20 -1.98 -15.11
CA PHE A 50 2.88 -2.12 -13.68
C PHE A 50 1.87 -3.24 -13.44
N ASN A 51 2.24 -4.29 -12.72
CA ASN A 51 1.38 -5.45 -12.47
C ASN A 51 0.43 -5.31 -11.26
N TYR A 52 0.59 -4.29 -10.42
CA TYR A 52 -0.31 -4.03 -9.28
C TYR A 52 -0.70 -2.57 -9.14
N LEU A 53 -1.95 -2.34 -8.75
CA LEU A 53 -2.44 -1.10 -8.21
C LEU A 53 -2.46 -1.19 -6.68
N VAL A 54 -1.84 -0.22 -6.02
CA VAL A 54 -1.80 -0.13 -4.56
C VAL A 54 -2.46 1.17 -4.12
N TYR A 55 -3.56 1.04 -3.39
CA TYR A 55 -4.29 2.16 -2.83
C TYR A 55 -4.19 2.18 -1.29
N VAL A 56 -3.62 3.27 -0.76
CA VAL A 56 -3.50 3.54 0.67
C VAL A 56 -4.77 4.24 1.13
N THR A 57 -5.58 3.58 1.95
CA THR A 57 -6.86 4.14 2.39
C THR A 57 -6.68 5.39 3.25
N GLU A 58 -7.71 6.23 3.31
CA GLU A 58 -7.72 7.42 4.19
C GLU A 58 -7.32 7.09 5.64
N VAL A 59 -7.75 5.94 6.17
CA VAL A 59 -7.39 5.48 7.52
C VAL A 59 -5.87 5.35 7.67
N LEU A 60 -5.20 4.71 6.71
CA LEU A 60 -3.76 4.53 6.78
C LEU A 60 -3.02 5.85 6.50
N GLN A 61 -3.57 6.73 5.66
CA GLN A 61 -3.05 8.08 5.45
C GLN A 61 -3.11 8.92 6.73
N GLU A 62 -4.21 8.87 7.49
CA GLU A 62 -4.35 9.56 8.78
C GLU A 62 -3.36 9.04 9.82
N VAL A 63 -3.14 7.72 9.85
CA VAL A 63 -2.16 7.05 10.73
C VAL A 63 -0.73 7.53 10.45
N MET A 64 -0.39 7.70 9.17
CA MET A 64 0.90 8.24 8.74
C MET A 64 1.03 9.74 9.00
N GLY A 65 0.04 10.51 8.57
CA GLY A 65 0.12 11.97 8.43
C GLY A 65 1.02 12.40 7.25
N GLU A 66 0.81 13.64 6.79
CA GLU A 66 1.42 14.19 5.56
C GLU A 66 2.94 14.02 5.49
N ARG A 67 3.64 14.26 6.61
CA ARG A 67 5.11 14.19 6.64
C ARG A 67 5.62 12.77 6.42
N VAL A 68 4.95 11.78 7.01
CA VAL A 68 5.34 10.37 6.89
C VAL A 68 4.98 9.86 5.51
N MET A 69 3.83 10.27 4.94
CA MET A 69 3.44 9.94 3.55
C MET A 69 4.56 10.26 2.55
N VAL A 70 5.15 11.46 2.63
CA VAL A 70 6.25 11.86 1.73
C VAL A 70 7.50 10.98 1.91
N GLN A 71 7.78 10.53 3.13
CA GLN A 71 8.91 9.63 3.39
C GLN A 71 8.61 8.21 2.94
N PHE A 72 7.39 7.75 3.16
CA PHE A 72 6.87 6.46 2.73
C PHE A 72 6.96 6.31 1.21
N ILE A 73 6.45 7.28 0.43
CA ILE A 73 6.49 7.23 -1.04
C ILE A 73 7.93 7.10 -1.55
N LYS A 74 8.86 7.90 -0.99
CA LYS A 74 10.29 7.83 -1.36
C LYS A 74 10.93 6.50 -1.00
N ALA A 75 10.56 5.94 0.15
CA ALA A 75 11.07 4.65 0.59
C ALA A 75 10.52 3.50 -0.26
N LEU A 76 9.26 3.60 -0.68
CA LEU A 76 8.60 2.63 -1.55
C LEU A 76 9.20 2.66 -2.97
N GLU A 77 9.32 3.84 -3.57
CA GLU A 77 9.96 4.05 -4.89
C GLU A 77 11.40 3.54 -4.93
N ALA A 78 12.16 3.71 -3.84
CA ALA A 78 13.54 3.28 -3.74
C ALA A 78 13.73 1.83 -3.25
N HIS A 79 12.64 1.10 -2.99
CA HIS A 79 12.75 -0.23 -2.41
C HIS A 79 13.26 -1.25 -3.43
N LYS A 80 14.25 -2.07 -3.03
CA LYS A 80 14.93 -3.04 -3.92
C LYS A 80 14.00 -4.08 -4.57
N ASP A 81 12.84 -4.32 -3.97
CA ASP A 81 11.86 -5.32 -4.41
C ASP A 81 10.80 -4.70 -5.34
N ILE A 82 10.87 -3.39 -5.59
CA ILE A 82 10.08 -2.66 -6.58
C ILE A 82 10.96 -2.45 -7.81
N GLN A 83 10.52 -2.96 -8.96
CA GLN A 83 11.24 -2.86 -10.23
C GLN A 83 10.94 -1.53 -10.91
N GLU A 84 9.66 -1.17 -10.99
CA GLU A 84 9.15 0.10 -11.51
C GLU A 84 8.07 0.64 -10.56
N PHE A 85 7.98 1.97 -10.47
CA PHE A 85 7.05 2.68 -9.59
C PHE A 85 6.44 3.86 -10.32
N TYR A 86 5.11 3.97 -10.25
CA TYR A 86 4.36 5.10 -10.78
C TYR A 86 3.47 5.71 -9.71
N LEU A 87 3.67 7.00 -9.46
CA LEU A 87 2.86 7.80 -8.55
C LEU A 87 1.72 8.45 -9.33
N SER A 88 0.51 7.89 -9.26
CA SER A 88 -0.67 8.50 -9.86
C SER A 88 -1.19 9.63 -8.98
N GLU A 89 -1.47 9.29 -7.71
CA GLU A 89 -1.90 10.22 -6.68
C GLU A 89 -1.09 9.98 -5.40
N ILE A 90 -1.27 10.83 -4.39
CA ILE A 90 -0.50 10.70 -3.14
C ILE A 90 -0.78 9.38 -2.41
N ASP A 91 -1.85 8.69 -2.77
CA ASP A 91 -2.35 7.46 -2.15
C ASP A 91 -2.61 6.33 -3.15
N LEU A 92 -2.40 6.55 -4.45
CA LEU A 92 -2.57 5.56 -5.51
C LEU A 92 -1.30 5.37 -6.32
N TYR A 93 -0.82 4.12 -6.36
CA TYR A 93 0.44 3.76 -7.00
C TYR A 93 0.25 2.60 -7.98
N GLY A 94 0.95 2.69 -9.12
CA GLY A 94 1.26 1.53 -9.94
C GLY A 94 2.61 0.99 -9.54
N ILE A 95 2.71 -0.31 -9.28
CA ILE A 95 3.99 -0.95 -8.96
C ILE A 95 4.23 -2.16 -9.86
N GLN A 96 5.50 -2.35 -10.22
CA GLN A 96 5.98 -3.57 -10.85
C GLN A 96 6.84 -4.34 -9.86
N THR A 97 6.44 -5.56 -9.51
CA THR A 97 7.15 -6.38 -8.53
C THR A 97 6.92 -7.88 -8.73
N ASP A 98 7.85 -8.71 -8.25
CA ASP A 98 7.68 -10.16 -8.17
C ASP A 98 6.97 -10.61 -6.87
N LEU A 99 6.63 -9.66 -5.99
CA LEU A 99 5.89 -9.91 -4.75
C LEU A 99 4.41 -10.22 -5.04
N ASP A 100 3.82 -11.06 -4.21
CA ASP A 100 2.37 -11.26 -4.17
C ASP A 100 1.69 -10.19 -3.27
N ASP A 101 0.35 -10.18 -3.24
CA ASP A 101 -0.42 -9.21 -2.44
C ASP A 101 0.00 -9.18 -0.96
N ASN A 102 0.34 -10.33 -0.38
CA ASN A 102 0.79 -10.38 1.01
C ASN A 102 2.19 -9.77 1.15
N GLY A 103 3.11 -10.05 0.22
CA GLY A 103 4.43 -9.45 0.19
C GLY A 103 4.38 -7.93 0.01
N ILE A 104 3.49 -7.44 -0.85
CA ILE A 104 3.25 -6.00 -1.04
C ILE A 104 2.68 -5.39 0.25
N ALA A 105 1.73 -6.05 0.90
CA ALA A 105 1.19 -5.58 2.17
C ALA A 105 2.25 -5.53 3.27
N GLU A 106 3.11 -6.54 3.37
CA GLU A 106 4.23 -6.57 4.32
C GLU A 106 5.24 -5.46 4.04
N LEU A 107 5.56 -5.24 2.77
CA LEU A 107 6.44 -4.16 2.33
C LEU A 107 5.89 -2.79 2.75
N VAL A 108 4.63 -2.51 2.40
CA VAL A 108 3.98 -1.24 2.68
C VAL A 108 3.91 -1.01 4.20
N LEU A 109 3.34 -1.95 4.95
CA LEU A 109 3.19 -1.80 6.40
C LEU A 109 4.54 -1.75 7.12
N GLY A 110 5.55 -2.47 6.63
CA GLY A 110 6.91 -2.41 7.15
C GLY A 110 7.53 -1.02 7.02
N ILE A 111 7.46 -0.42 5.83
CA ILE A 111 7.96 0.96 5.61
C ILE A 111 7.21 1.94 6.52
N VAL A 112 5.89 1.81 6.62
CA VAL A 112 5.06 2.68 7.48
C VAL A 112 5.47 2.56 8.95
N GLU A 113 5.60 1.34 9.46
CA GLU A 113 6.02 1.05 10.85
C GLU A 113 7.40 1.65 11.18
N GLU A 114 8.33 1.70 10.23
CA GLU A 114 9.64 2.31 10.41
C GLU A 114 9.57 3.83 10.59
N HIS A 115 8.68 4.50 9.86
CA HIS A 115 8.62 5.97 9.80
C HIS A 115 7.64 6.60 10.79
N ILE A 116 6.68 5.82 11.27
CA ILE A 116 5.75 6.27 12.32
C ILE A 116 6.47 6.33 13.68
N VAL A 117 6.18 7.43 14.41
CA VAL A 117 6.61 7.69 15.80
C VAL A 117 5.46 7.43 16.76
#